data_AF-A0A2D5RTN9-F1
#
_entry.id   AF-A0A2D5RTN9-F1
#
_cell.length_a   1.000
_cell.length_b   1.000
_cell.length_c   1.000
_cell.angle_alpha   90.00
_cell.angle_beta   90.00
_cell.angle_gamma   90.00
#
_symmetry.space_group_name_H-M   'P 1'
#
loop_
_entity.id
_entity.type
_entity.pdbx_description
1 polymer ?
#
loop_
_entity_poly.entity_id
_entity_poly.type
_entity_poly.pdbx_seq_one_letter_code
_entity_poly.pdbx_strand_id
1 'polypeptide(L)'
;MAFKLTVDFSSLDQAVSQMGAELIEFDLESKVIPIEPIDRKLNEGFEVNFEDIEFDTGLASYQGRQVLLYIKDHSYNNKIYTVLEDGSNGNRFHVADCEMLERMRQKGRFDRYVVTNKLDGMFPVSGTDNRTNELVEGETDLSVCQYCLEATNFQKFASLKRGAPRRDFVQNFKLADFFDTYSSFFKFMPTGVASNQTSHYTKDWETVSKRIREKFNYQCQQCGLDLAQHKRLLHVHHINGVKSDNSDSNLTPLCCDCHRKQPDHQHMFIKHEETKLISHLRNAQGLNVKENWQDVYDLADPGIHGVIDLLEKYHVSLPEVGEEIQNEKKEVVAELELAWPLKKVGIAIDKPEAIEATKLGWKVYSMRHALSQIDQLASSLR
;
A
#
# COMPACT_ATOMS: atom_id res chain seq x y z
N MET A 1 17.10 1.05 -33.50
CA MET A 1 16.19 0.92 -34.65
C MET A 1 14.78 0.88 -34.10
N ALA A 2 13.94 1.86 -34.43
CA ALA A 2 12.54 1.84 -34.01
C ALA A 2 11.80 0.79 -34.84
N PHE A 3 11.25 -0.24 -34.19
CA PHE A 3 10.31 -1.15 -34.83
C PHE A 3 9.04 -0.37 -35.14
N LYS A 4 8.79 -0.11 -36.43
CA LYS A 4 7.53 0.46 -36.88
C LYS A 4 6.57 -0.70 -37.13
N LEU A 5 5.56 -0.84 -36.28
CA LEU A 5 4.49 -1.81 -36.51
C LEU A 5 3.68 -1.35 -37.73
N THR A 6 3.60 -2.20 -38.74
CA THR A 6 2.68 -2.02 -39.87
C THR A 6 1.37 -2.67 -39.47
N VAL A 7 0.39 -1.88 -39.04
CA VAL A 7 -0.94 -2.37 -38.63
C VAL A 7 -1.95 -1.98 -39.71
N ASP A 8 -2.74 -2.94 -40.17
CA ASP A 8 -3.84 -2.73 -41.13
C ASP A 8 -5.17 -2.59 -40.37
N PHE A 9 -5.83 -1.44 -40.54
CA PHE A 9 -7.11 -1.10 -39.92
C PHE A 9 -8.30 -1.24 -40.88
N SER A 10 -8.10 -1.75 -42.11
CA SER A 10 -9.14 -1.85 -43.15
C SER A 10 -10.43 -2.54 -42.67
N SER A 11 -10.29 -3.59 -41.85
CA SER A 11 -11.42 -4.33 -41.29
C SER A 11 -12.21 -3.52 -40.25
N LEU A 12 -11.52 -2.66 -39.48
CA LEU A 12 -12.14 -1.77 -38.50
C LEU A 12 -12.91 -0.64 -39.21
N ASP A 13 -12.32 -0.04 -40.24
CA ASP A 13 -12.97 1.02 -41.04
C ASP A 13 -14.25 0.51 -41.72
N GLN A 14 -14.22 -0.74 -42.18
CA GLN A 14 -15.38 -1.38 -42.78
C GLN A 14 -16.51 -1.63 -41.75
N ALA A 15 -16.17 -1.98 -40.51
CA ALA A 15 -17.13 -2.14 -39.43
C ALA A 15 -17.74 -0.78 -38.99
N VAL A 16 -16.92 0.27 -38.87
CA VAL A 16 -17.38 1.64 -38.58
C VAL A 16 -18.37 2.13 -39.64
N SER A 17 -18.06 1.87 -40.92
CA SER A 17 -18.92 2.19 -42.05
C SER A 17 -20.25 1.44 -42.01
N GLN A 18 -20.25 0.14 -41.66
CA GLN A 18 -21.47 -0.66 -41.52
C GLN A 18 -22.36 -0.19 -40.36
N MET A 19 -21.76 0.35 -39.31
CA MET A 19 -22.46 0.85 -38.13
C MET A 19 -23.05 2.26 -38.31
N GLY A 20 -22.74 2.95 -39.42
CA GLY A 20 -23.18 4.33 -39.66
C GLY A 20 -22.57 5.33 -38.67
N ALA A 21 -21.44 4.98 -38.05
CA ALA A 21 -20.75 5.83 -37.09
C ALA A 21 -19.80 6.81 -37.80
N GLU A 22 -19.59 7.98 -37.21
CA GLU A 22 -18.60 8.94 -37.70
C GLU A 22 -17.17 8.44 -37.42
N LEU A 23 -16.30 8.60 -38.40
CA LEU A 23 -14.89 8.26 -38.30
C LEU A 23 -14.18 9.38 -37.53
N ILE A 24 -13.66 9.07 -36.34
CA ILE A 24 -12.92 10.01 -35.50
C ILE A 24 -11.44 9.71 -35.65
N GLU A 25 -10.63 10.73 -35.98
CA GLU A 25 -9.18 10.63 -35.87
C GLU A 25 -8.79 10.48 -34.40
N PHE A 26 -8.11 9.39 -34.06
CA PHE A 26 -7.51 9.20 -32.75
C PHE A 26 -6.01 9.02 -32.89
N ASP A 27 -5.26 9.68 -32.03
CA ASP A 27 -3.82 9.47 -31.92
C ASP A 27 -3.55 8.41 -30.84
N LEU A 28 -2.86 7.34 -31.22
CA LEU A 28 -2.32 6.39 -30.27
C LEU A 28 -1.02 6.99 -29.71
N GLU A 29 -1.16 7.95 -28.79
CA GLU A 29 -0.08 8.27 -27.87
C GLU A 29 0.11 7.07 -26.94
N SER A 30 0.79 6.04 -27.43
CA SER A 30 1.44 5.09 -26.55
C SER A 30 2.54 5.86 -25.82
N LYS A 31 2.20 6.45 -24.67
CA LYS A 31 3.21 6.63 -23.63
C LYS A 31 3.68 5.25 -23.25
N VAL A 32 4.65 4.72 -24.00
CA VAL A 32 5.52 3.68 -23.50
C VAL A 32 6.14 4.30 -22.27
N ILE A 33 5.67 3.93 -21.08
CA ILE A 33 6.36 4.25 -19.84
C ILE A 33 7.52 3.27 -19.83
N PRO A 34 8.75 3.68 -20.20
CA PRO A 34 9.87 2.76 -20.17
C PRO A 34 10.00 2.28 -18.72
N ILE A 35 10.18 0.96 -18.54
CA ILE A 35 10.60 0.42 -17.25
C ILE A 35 11.88 1.17 -16.88
N GLU A 36 11.84 1.94 -15.80
CA GLU A 36 13.00 2.75 -15.44
C GLU A 36 14.16 1.79 -15.10
N PRO A 37 15.42 2.13 -15.44
CA PRO A 37 16.56 1.24 -15.18
C PRO A 37 16.66 0.77 -13.72
N ILE A 38 16.12 1.55 -12.79
CA ILE A 38 16.01 1.21 -11.37
C ILE A 38 15.05 0.05 -11.09
N ASP A 39 13.93 -0.06 -11.81
CA ASP A 39 12.94 -1.13 -11.61
C ASP A 39 13.55 -2.49 -11.96
N ARG A 40 14.40 -2.55 -12.99
CA ARG A 40 15.15 -3.76 -13.33
C ARG A 40 16.16 -4.13 -12.25
N LYS A 41 16.93 -3.16 -11.75
CA LYS A 41 17.90 -3.40 -10.67
C LYS A 41 17.25 -3.88 -9.38
N LEU A 42 16.11 -3.29 -9.01
CA LEU A 42 15.39 -3.68 -7.80
C LEU A 42 14.82 -5.11 -7.90
N ASN A 43 14.41 -5.55 -9.08
CA ASN A 43 13.97 -6.93 -9.30
C ASN A 43 15.11 -7.94 -9.10
N GLU A 44 16.31 -7.64 -9.60
CA GLU A 44 17.50 -8.48 -9.42
C GLU A 44 18.04 -8.42 -7.97
N GLY A 45 17.76 -7.30 -7.29
CA GLY A 45 18.26 -6.99 -5.96
C GLY A 45 19.71 -6.54 -5.99
N PHE A 46 20.07 -5.53 -5.19
CA PHE A 46 21.44 -5.04 -5.11
C PHE A 46 21.77 -4.47 -3.73
N GLU A 47 23.07 -4.42 -3.43
CA GLU A 47 23.59 -3.80 -2.22
C GLU A 47 23.51 -2.28 -2.34
N VAL A 48 23.08 -1.63 -1.25
CA VAL A 48 22.87 -0.18 -1.18
C VAL A 48 23.50 0.37 0.09
N ASN A 49 23.90 1.64 0.04
CA ASN A 49 24.26 2.35 1.25
C ASN A 49 23.00 2.72 2.02
N PHE A 50 23.11 2.76 3.34
CA PHE A 50 22.00 3.17 4.20
C PHE A 50 21.43 4.55 3.85
N GLU A 51 22.32 5.50 3.52
CA GLU A 51 21.96 6.90 3.26
C GLU A 51 21.01 7.05 2.07
N ASP A 52 20.97 6.05 1.19
CA ASP A 52 20.09 6.04 0.02
C ASP A 52 18.68 5.48 0.34
N ILE A 53 18.46 4.96 1.54
CA ILE A 53 17.18 4.40 1.98
C ILE A 53 16.39 5.43 2.78
N GLU A 54 15.22 5.75 2.26
CA GLU A 54 14.28 6.71 2.83
C GLU A 54 13.21 5.98 3.66
N PHE A 55 12.89 6.54 4.83
CA PHE A 55 11.84 6.02 5.72
C PHE A 55 10.83 7.11 6.12
N ASP A 56 10.63 8.10 5.24
CA ASP A 56 9.81 9.28 5.53
C ASP A 56 8.35 8.89 5.89
N THR A 57 7.79 7.90 5.19
CA THR A 57 6.44 7.38 5.44
C THR A 57 6.40 6.31 6.55
N GLY A 58 7.56 5.90 7.08
CA GLY A 58 7.74 4.79 8.01
C GLY A 58 8.04 3.44 7.36
N LEU A 59 7.77 3.32 6.05
CA LEU A 59 8.10 2.17 5.22
C LEU A 59 9.42 2.39 4.50
N ALA A 60 10.10 1.30 4.16
CA ALA A 60 11.41 1.38 3.53
C ALA A 60 11.32 1.63 2.03
N SER A 61 11.75 2.80 1.58
CA SER A 61 11.75 3.16 0.17
C SER A 61 13.15 3.52 -0.36
N TYR A 62 13.37 3.24 -1.64
CA TYR A 62 14.56 3.65 -2.39
C TYR A 62 14.13 4.41 -3.65
N GLN A 63 14.53 5.67 -3.78
CA GLN A 63 14.13 6.56 -4.88
C GLN A 63 12.60 6.57 -5.13
N GLY A 64 11.84 6.67 -4.04
CA GLY A 64 10.37 6.69 -4.02
C GLY A 64 9.66 5.35 -4.25
N ARG A 65 10.40 4.25 -4.51
CA ARG A 65 9.85 2.90 -4.66
C ARG A 65 9.94 2.15 -3.36
N GLN A 66 8.90 1.43 -2.97
CA GLN A 66 9.02 0.59 -1.79
C GLN A 66 9.89 -0.63 -2.04
N VAL A 67 10.70 -0.94 -1.03
CA VAL A 67 11.69 -2.00 -1.08
C VAL A 67 11.66 -2.83 0.20
N LEU A 68 12.16 -4.05 0.08
CA LEU A 68 12.46 -4.96 1.16
C LEU A 68 13.95 -4.96 1.39
N LEU A 69 14.36 -5.03 2.65
CA LEU A 69 15.77 -5.19 3.02
C LEU A 69 15.99 -6.56 3.63
N TYR A 70 17.03 -7.27 3.20
CA TYR A 70 17.44 -8.53 3.82
C TYR A 70 18.95 -8.74 3.67
N ILE A 71 19.51 -9.69 4.43
CA ILE A 71 20.93 -10.06 4.33
C ILE A 71 21.02 -11.37 3.55
N LYS A 72 21.63 -11.31 2.35
CA LYS A 72 21.83 -12.47 1.46
C LYS A 72 22.73 -13.55 2.11
N ASP A 73 23.76 -13.13 2.83
CA ASP A 73 24.78 -14.00 3.43
C ASP A 73 24.31 -14.78 4.68
N HIS A 74 24.46 -16.10 4.62
CA HIS A 74 24.15 -17.12 5.64
C HIS A 74 25.34 -18.05 5.92
N SER A 75 26.59 -17.58 5.74
CA SER A 75 27.81 -18.39 5.92
C SER A 75 28.05 -18.85 7.38
N TYR A 76 27.52 -18.13 8.36
CA TYR A 76 27.74 -18.44 9.78
C TYR A 76 27.24 -19.85 10.13
N ASN A 77 28.10 -20.70 10.71
CA ASN A 77 27.79 -22.05 11.18
C ASN A 77 27.09 -22.95 10.13
N ASN A 78 27.43 -22.83 8.84
CA ASN A 78 26.81 -23.58 7.74
C ASN A 78 25.28 -23.44 7.69
N LYS A 79 24.76 -22.29 8.14
CA LYS A 79 23.33 -22.03 8.25
C LYS A 79 22.62 -22.12 6.89
N ILE A 80 23.32 -21.86 5.78
CA ILE A 80 22.77 -21.93 4.42
C ILE A 80 21.98 -23.22 4.13
N TYR A 81 22.43 -24.40 4.57
CA TYR A 81 21.72 -25.65 4.31
C TYR A 81 20.34 -25.68 4.98
N THR A 82 20.27 -25.30 6.27
CA THR A 82 19.00 -25.24 7.00
C THR A 82 18.04 -24.19 6.45
N VAL A 83 18.57 -23.14 5.81
CA VAL A 83 17.80 -22.03 5.24
C VAL A 83 17.22 -22.40 3.88
N LEU A 84 17.92 -23.21 3.10
CA LEU A 84 17.41 -23.75 1.84
C LEU A 84 16.34 -24.83 2.06
N GLU A 85 16.37 -25.53 3.19
CA GLU A 85 15.31 -26.47 3.59
C GLU A 85 14.07 -25.75 4.14
N ASP A 86 14.27 -24.71 4.96
CA ASP A 86 13.20 -23.92 5.57
C ASP A 86 13.68 -22.48 5.80
N GLY A 87 13.16 -21.56 4.98
CA GLY A 87 13.52 -20.14 4.99
C GLY A 87 13.25 -19.44 6.31
N SER A 88 12.36 -19.98 7.15
CA SER A 88 12.07 -19.44 8.48
C SER A 88 13.26 -19.54 9.43
N ASN A 89 14.23 -20.42 9.15
CA ASN A 89 15.47 -20.50 9.91
C ASN A 89 16.47 -19.40 9.54
N GLY A 90 16.28 -18.70 8.41
CA GLY A 90 17.20 -17.72 7.84
C GLY A 90 17.29 -16.38 8.58
N ASN A 91 17.91 -15.40 7.94
CA ASN A 91 17.77 -14.00 8.33
C ASN A 91 16.35 -13.52 8.03
N ARG A 92 15.92 -12.43 8.64
CA ARG A 92 14.58 -11.87 8.38
C ARG A 92 14.67 -10.78 7.32
N PHE A 93 13.62 -10.64 6.53
CA PHE A 93 13.46 -9.45 5.68
C PHE A 93 12.74 -8.33 6.44
N HIS A 94 12.97 -7.10 6.01
CA HIS A 94 12.49 -5.89 6.66
C HIS A 94 11.68 -5.04 5.67
N VAL A 95 10.56 -4.50 6.15
CA VAL A 95 9.59 -3.70 5.36
C VAL A 95 9.48 -2.25 5.85
N ALA A 96 10.01 -1.96 7.03
CA ALA A 96 9.83 -0.69 7.74
C ALA A 96 11.04 -0.37 8.62
N ASP A 97 11.18 0.90 9.01
CA ASP A 97 12.22 1.34 9.94
C ASP A 97 11.95 0.74 11.33
N CYS A 98 12.79 -0.20 11.76
CA CYS A 98 12.57 -0.96 12.98
C CYS A 98 13.78 -1.00 13.90
N GLU A 99 13.56 -1.37 15.16
CA GLU A 99 14.59 -1.42 16.18
C GLU A 99 15.79 -2.30 15.78
N MET A 100 15.56 -3.39 15.04
CA MET A 100 16.64 -4.25 14.57
C MET A 100 17.51 -3.57 13.52
N LEU A 101 16.92 -2.82 12.58
CA LEU A 101 17.71 -2.03 11.62
C LEU A 101 18.50 -0.95 12.35
N GLU A 102 17.91 -0.27 13.33
CA GLU A 102 18.61 0.73 14.16
C GLU A 102 19.82 0.13 14.88
N ARG A 103 19.66 -1.04 15.49
CA ARG A 103 20.78 -1.77 16.13
C ARG A 103 21.87 -2.15 15.12
N MET A 104 21.52 -2.49 13.88
CA MET A 104 22.49 -2.82 12.83
C MET A 104 23.22 -1.57 12.33
N ARG A 105 22.55 -0.42 12.26
CA ARG A 105 23.14 0.89 11.97
C ARG A 105 24.16 1.30 13.01
N GLN A 106 23.78 1.27 14.29
CA GLN A 106 24.66 1.63 15.40
C GLN A 106 25.92 0.75 15.48
N LYS A 107 25.84 -0.49 14.96
CA LYS A 107 26.97 -1.42 14.90
C LYS A 107 27.81 -1.29 13.63
N GLY A 108 27.47 -0.39 12.71
CA GLY A 108 28.16 -0.24 11.41
C GLY A 108 28.04 -1.48 10.52
N ARG A 109 26.92 -2.21 10.60
CA ARG A 109 26.68 -3.46 9.83
C ARG A 109 25.55 -3.34 8.82
N PHE A 110 25.14 -2.12 8.49
CA PHE A 110 24.02 -1.88 7.59
C PHE A 110 24.38 -2.18 6.12
N ASP A 111 25.64 -1.98 5.72
CA ASP A 111 26.09 -2.20 4.33
C ASP A 111 25.97 -3.66 3.84
N ARG A 112 25.60 -4.59 4.73
CA ARG A 112 25.31 -6.00 4.40
C ARG A 112 23.90 -6.24 3.88
N TYR A 113 23.04 -5.21 3.90
CA TYR A 113 21.66 -5.34 3.46
C TYR A 113 21.56 -5.15 1.95
N VAL A 114 20.80 -6.06 1.34
CA VAL A 114 20.38 -6.01 -0.06
C VAL A 114 18.97 -5.45 -0.11
N VAL A 115 18.69 -4.56 -1.07
CA VAL A 115 17.34 -4.10 -1.38
C VAL A 115 16.76 -4.85 -2.55
N THR A 116 15.45 -5.11 -2.49
CA THR A 116 14.67 -5.64 -3.61
C THR A 116 13.25 -5.10 -3.59
N ASN A 117 12.59 -5.01 -4.74
CA ASN A 117 11.14 -4.76 -4.84
C ASN A 117 10.36 -6.01 -5.25
N LYS A 118 11.00 -7.19 -5.23
CA LYS A 118 10.38 -8.46 -5.59
C LYS A 118 9.36 -8.86 -4.52
N LEU A 119 8.10 -9.02 -4.94
CA LEU A 119 6.99 -9.31 -4.03
C LEU A 119 6.51 -10.76 -4.07
N ASP A 120 7.24 -11.65 -4.74
CA ASP A 120 6.88 -13.07 -4.83
C ASP A 120 7.20 -13.86 -3.55
N GLY A 121 7.86 -13.24 -2.57
CA GLY A 121 8.24 -13.84 -1.30
C GLY A 121 9.50 -14.71 -1.38
N MET A 122 10.16 -14.80 -2.54
CA MET A 122 11.35 -15.64 -2.74
C MET A 122 12.61 -14.78 -2.80
N PHE A 123 13.53 -15.02 -1.86
CA PHE A 123 14.76 -14.24 -1.69
C PHE A 123 15.98 -15.06 -2.08
N PRO A 124 16.87 -14.53 -2.95
CA PRO A 124 18.13 -15.19 -3.23
C PRO A 124 19.03 -15.11 -1.99
N VAL A 125 19.57 -16.24 -1.56
CA VAL A 125 20.44 -16.40 -0.40
C VAL A 125 21.75 -17.07 -0.80
N SER A 126 22.81 -16.78 -0.07
CA SER A 126 24.10 -17.44 -0.26
C SER A 126 24.78 -17.74 1.06
N GLY A 127 25.71 -18.69 1.07
CA GLY A 127 26.58 -18.96 2.20
C GLY A 127 27.78 -19.79 1.80
N THR A 128 28.89 -19.60 2.49
CA THR A 128 30.11 -20.37 2.30
C THR A 128 30.15 -21.53 3.29
N ASP A 129 30.36 -22.76 2.81
CA ASP A 129 30.57 -23.91 3.69
C ASP A 129 31.90 -23.76 4.44
N ASN A 130 31.85 -23.77 5.77
CA ASN A 130 33.02 -23.52 6.62
C ASN A 130 34.10 -24.61 6.54
N ARG A 131 33.80 -25.78 5.96
CA ARG A 131 34.71 -26.93 5.84
C ARG A 131 35.29 -27.05 4.43
N THR A 132 34.47 -26.90 3.38
CA THR A 132 34.91 -27.00 1.98
C THR A 132 35.29 -25.65 1.37
N ASN A 133 34.89 -24.54 2.00
CA ASN A 133 35.01 -23.17 1.50
C ASN A 133 34.30 -22.96 0.14
N GLU A 134 33.32 -23.80 -0.16
CA GLU A 134 32.51 -23.71 -1.37
C GLU A 134 31.32 -22.76 -1.16
N LEU A 135 31.02 -21.96 -2.19
CA LEU A 135 29.86 -21.09 -2.21
C LEU A 135 28.60 -21.92 -2.54
N VAL A 136 27.59 -21.80 -1.69
CA VAL A 136 26.26 -22.37 -1.91
C VAL A 136 25.27 -21.21 -2.09
N GLU A 137 24.45 -21.28 -3.13
CA GLU A 137 23.40 -20.30 -3.43
C GLU A 137 22.07 -20.99 -3.67
N GLY A 138 20.97 -20.26 -3.45
CA GLY A 138 19.62 -20.70 -3.78
C GLY A 138 18.59 -19.60 -3.50
N GLU A 139 17.30 -19.91 -3.67
CA GLU A 139 16.20 -19.03 -3.28
C GLU A 139 15.37 -19.68 -2.18
N THR A 140 14.86 -18.87 -1.24
CA THR A 140 14.04 -19.34 -0.11
C THR A 140 13.02 -18.29 0.34
N ASP A 141 12.02 -18.71 1.09
CA ASP A 141 10.97 -17.90 1.69
C ASP A 141 11.36 -17.38 3.09
N LEU A 142 12.18 -16.32 3.13
CA LEU A 142 12.57 -15.70 4.40
C LEU A 142 11.35 -15.16 5.15
N SER A 143 11.33 -15.29 6.48
CA SER A 143 10.25 -14.71 7.29
C SER A 143 10.41 -13.21 7.51
N VAL A 144 9.28 -12.51 7.68
CA VAL A 144 9.24 -11.08 8.01
C VAL A 144 9.82 -10.79 9.40
N CYS A 145 10.49 -9.64 9.55
CA CYS A 145 11.00 -9.17 10.82
C CYS A 145 9.86 -8.76 11.78
N GLN A 146 9.76 -9.41 12.95
CA GLN A 146 8.77 -9.06 13.98
C GLN A 146 8.90 -7.61 14.46
N TYR A 147 10.10 -7.04 14.49
CA TYR A 147 10.29 -5.64 14.84
C TYR A 147 9.68 -4.69 13.80
N CYS A 148 9.63 -5.07 12.52
CA CYS A 148 8.92 -4.27 11.52
C CYS A 148 7.41 -4.33 11.76
N LEU A 149 6.86 -5.52 12.03
CA LEU A 149 5.43 -5.68 12.35
C LEU A 149 5.03 -4.93 13.62
N GLU A 150 5.91 -4.87 14.62
CA GLU A 150 5.72 -4.02 15.80
C GLU A 150 5.78 -2.53 15.46
N ALA A 151 6.79 -2.11 14.69
CA ALA A 151 7.01 -0.71 14.34
C ALA A 151 5.87 -0.10 13.52
N THR A 152 5.19 -0.89 12.68
CA THR A 152 4.01 -0.47 11.93
C THR A 152 2.69 -0.80 12.62
N ASN A 153 2.74 -1.57 13.72
CA ASN A 153 1.60 -2.21 14.37
C ASN A 153 0.63 -2.87 13.36
N PHE A 154 1.17 -3.50 12.32
CA PHE A 154 0.37 -4.11 11.25
C PHE A 154 -0.60 -5.16 11.82
N GLN A 155 -1.90 -5.01 11.52
CA GLN A 155 -2.97 -5.88 12.02
C GLN A 155 -2.89 -6.16 13.55
N LYS A 156 -2.72 -5.10 14.35
CA LYS A 156 -2.65 -5.18 15.82
C LYS A 156 -1.48 -6.04 16.34
N PHE A 157 -0.43 -6.28 15.55
CA PHE A 157 0.67 -7.19 15.92
C PHE A 157 1.30 -6.84 17.28
N ALA A 158 1.44 -5.56 17.62
CA ALA A 158 2.00 -5.14 18.90
C ALA A 158 1.14 -5.62 20.09
N SER A 159 -0.17 -5.81 19.89
CA SER A 159 -1.13 -6.29 20.88
C SER A 159 -1.08 -7.81 21.10
N LEU A 160 -0.47 -8.57 20.20
CA LEU A 160 -0.37 -10.02 20.32
C LEU A 160 0.55 -10.41 21.47
N LYS A 161 0.16 -11.44 22.23
CA LYS A 161 1.01 -12.03 23.26
C LYS A 161 2.30 -12.56 22.65
N ARG A 162 3.43 -12.29 23.31
CA ARG A 162 4.74 -12.82 22.90
C ARG A 162 4.71 -14.36 22.89
N GLY A 163 5.53 -14.96 22.02
CA GLY A 163 5.63 -16.42 21.88
C GLY A 163 4.81 -16.95 20.72
N ALA A 164 4.01 -18.00 20.96
CA ALA A 164 3.31 -18.74 19.91
C ALA A 164 2.41 -17.86 19.00
N PRO A 165 1.58 -16.94 19.52
CA PRO A 165 0.69 -16.13 18.67
C PRO A 165 1.43 -15.27 17.64
N ARG A 166 2.57 -14.69 18.04
CA ARG A 166 3.40 -13.89 17.11
C ARG A 166 4.15 -14.77 16.09
N ARG A 167 4.53 -15.99 16.45
CA ARG A 167 5.14 -16.94 15.51
C ARG A 167 4.14 -17.38 14.45
N ASP A 168 2.92 -17.70 14.87
CA ASP A 168 1.83 -18.06 13.98
C ASP A 168 1.48 -16.91 13.02
N PHE A 169 1.41 -15.67 13.52
CA PHE A 169 1.23 -14.50 12.66
C PHE A 169 2.34 -14.36 11.61
N VAL A 170 3.61 -14.53 12.00
CA VAL A 170 4.75 -14.43 11.07
C VAL A 170 4.71 -15.54 10.02
N GLN A 171 4.31 -16.75 10.38
CA GLN A 171 4.20 -17.88 9.44
C GLN A 171 3.09 -17.66 8.41
N ASN A 172 2.00 -16.99 8.80
CA ASN A 172 0.88 -16.69 7.92
C ASN A 172 0.97 -15.29 7.27
N PHE A 173 2.09 -14.58 7.47
CA PHE A 173 2.27 -13.24 6.91
C PHE A 173 2.33 -13.31 5.38
N LYS A 174 1.46 -12.53 4.73
CA LYS A 174 1.47 -12.37 3.28
C LYS A 174 1.98 -11.00 2.91
N LEU A 175 2.98 -11.00 2.05
CA LEU A 175 3.61 -9.78 1.56
C LEU A 175 2.61 -8.91 0.80
N ALA A 176 1.76 -9.52 -0.05
CA ALA A 176 0.70 -8.83 -0.78
C ALA A 176 -0.19 -8.01 0.17
N ASP A 177 -0.81 -8.66 1.16
CA ASP A 177 -1.71 -8.00 2.13
C ASP A 177 -1.05 -6.79 2.82
N PHE A 178 0.25 -6.87 3.12
CA PHE A 178 1.01 -5.74 3.67
C PHE A 178 1.12 -4.60 2.64
N PHE A 179 1.58 -4.86 1.42
CA PHE A 179 1.73 -3.82 0.40
C PHE A 179 0.39 -3.20 -0.01
N ASP A 180 -0.68 -3.99 -0.06
CA ASP A 180 -2.03 -3.52 -0.33
C ASP A 180 -2.55 -2.59 0.77
N THR A 181 -2.29 -2.92 2.04
CA THR A 181 -2.66 -2.07 3.17
C THR A 181 -2.00 -0.69 3.09
N TYR A 182 -0.75 -0.63 2.64
CA TYR A 182 0.02 0.61 2.56
C TYR A 182 0.09 1.21 1.16
N SER A 183 -0.74 0.78 0.20
CA SER A 183 -0.60 1.17 -1.21
C SER A 183 -0.62 2.68 -1.45
N SER A 184 -1.41 3.39 -0.63
CA SER A 184 -1.55 4.85 -0.67
C SER A 184 -0.31 5.59 -0.16
N PHE A 185 0.66 4.91 0.45
CA PHE A 185 1.92 5.48 0.93
C PHE A 185 3.01 5.39 -0.15
N PHE A 186 2.70 4.79 -1.32
CA PHE A 186 3.68 4.49 -2.35
C PHE A 186 3.63 5.53 -3.46
N LYS A 187 4.76 6.22 -3.67
CA LYS A 187 4.91 7.15 -4.79
C LYS A 187 4.97 6.41 -6.13
N PHE A 188 5.65 5.28 -6.16
CA PHE A 188 5.75 4.40 -7.32
C PHE A 188 5.31 2.98 -6.95
N MET A 189 4.47 2.40 -7.80
CA MET A 189 4.00 1.03 -7.63
C MET A 189 5.09 0.03 -8.03
N PRO A 190 5.35 -1.02 -7.23
CA PRO A 190 6.20 -2.13 -7.65
C PRO A 190 5.63 -2.81 -8.90
N THR A 191 6.48 -3.05 -9.90
CA THR A 191 6.12 -3.87 -11.07
C THR A 191 5.92 -5.33 -10.66
N GLY A 192 4.85 -5.98 -11.15
CA GLY A 192 4.58 -7.41 -10.93
C GLY A 192 3.37 -7.70 -10.03
N VAL A 193 2.89 -6.72 -9.25
CA VAL A 193 1.69 -6.90 -8.41
C VAL A 193 0.39 -6.74 -9.20
N ALA A 194 0.44 -5.93 -10.26
CA ALA A 194 -0.71 -5.68 -11.15
C ALA A 194 -0.99 -6.83 -12.13
N SER A 195 -0.08 -7.80 -12.33
CA SER A 195 -0.14 -8.73 -13.47
C SER A 195 -0.64 -10.14 -13.18
N ASN A 196 -0.86 -10.53 -11.91
CA ASN A 196 -1.18 -11.92 -11.56
C ASN A 196 -2.66 -12.21 -11.26
N GLN A 197 -3.57 -11.27 -11.54
CA GLN A 197 -4.99 -11.62 -11.58
C GLN A 197 -5.35 -12.13 -12.98
N THR A 198 -5.23 -13.45 -13.19
CA THR A 198 -5.92 -14.11 -14.29
C THR A 198 -7.39 -13.68 -14.26
N SER A 199 -7.82 -12.99 -15.31
CA SER A 199 -9.18 -12.47 -15.43
C SER A 199 -10.15 -13.64 -15.57
N HIS A 200 -10.64 -14.13 -14.43
CA HIS A 200 -11.77 -15.05 -14.36
C HIS A 200 -13.12 -14.33 -14.53
N TYR A 201 -13.09 -13.05 -14.95
CA TYR A 201 -14.29 -12.32 -15.30
C TYR A 201 -14.87 -12.84 -16.61
N THR A 202 -16.18 -12.74 -16.72
CA THR A 202 -16.87 -13.02 -17.97
C THR A 202 -16.53 -11.95 -19.00
N LYS A 203 -16.62 -12.31 -20.30
CA LYS A 203 -16.28 -11.40 -21.41
C LYS A 203 -17.14 -10.12 -21.44
N ASP A 204 -18.31 -10.13 -20.82
CA ASP A 204 -19.27 -9.04 -20.76
C ASP A 204 -19.15 -8.17 -19.48
N TRP A 205 -18.12 -8.38 -18.66
CA TRP A 205 -17.96 -7.70 -17.36
C TRP A 205 -18.03 -6.18 -17.45
N GLU A 206 -17.47 -5.55 -18.49
CA GLU A 206 -17.54 -4.10 -18.67
C GLU A 206 -18.99 -3.60 -18.77
N THR A 207 -19.83 -4.31 -19.52
CA THR A 207 -21.25 -4.02 -19.68
C THR A 207 -22.01 -4.25 -18.39
N VAL A 208 -21.77 -5.39 -17.73
CA VAL A 208 -22.40 -5.75 -16.45
C VAL A 208 -22.06 -4.70 -15.38
N SER A 209 -20.79 -4.38 -15.22
CA SER A 209 -20.30 -3.41 -14.25
C SER A 209 -20.86 -2.01 -14.49
N LYS A 210 -20.92 -1.55 -15.75
CA LYS A 210 -21.53 -0.27 -16.10
C LYS A 210 -23.02 -0.24 -15.72
N ARG A 211 -23.78 -1.28 -16.09
CA ARG A 211 -25.22 -1.39 -15.79
C ARG A 211 -25.49 -1.35 -14.30
N ILE A 212 -24.70 -2.05 -13.47
CA ILE A 212 -24.85 -2.04 -12.02
C ILE A 212 -24.54 -0.65 -11.46
N ARG A 213 -23.45 0.01 -11.87
CA ARG A 213 -23.14 1.37 -11.41
C ARG A 213 -24.23 2.38 -11.78
N GLU A 214 -24.80 2.27 -12.98
CA GLU A 214 -25.92 3.11 -13.43
C GLU A 214 -27.20 2.85 -12.63
N LYS A 215 -27.53 1.58 -12.35
CA LYS A 215 -28.69 1.18 -11.53
C LYS A 215 -28.71 1.84 -10.15
N PHE A 216 -27.53 2.06 -9.57
CA PHE A 216 -27.36 2.70 -8.26
C PHE A 216 -26.94 4.17 -8.37
N ASN A 217 -27.14 4.81 -9.53
CA ASN A 217 -26.82 6.24 -9.77
C ASN A 217 -25.39 6.63 -9.42
N TYR A 218 -24.44 5.70 -9.59
CA TYR A 218 -23.04 5.86 -9.19
C TYR A 218 -22.82 6.15 -7.69
N GLN A 219 -23.75 5.73 -6.82
CA GLN A 219 -23.63 5.88 -5.38
C GLN A 219 -23.01 4.62 -4.75
N CYS A 220 -22.02 4.81 -3.87
CA CYS A 220 -21.46 3.75 -3.05
C CYS A 220 -22.52 3.18 -2.10
N GLN A 221 -22.77 1.86 -2.16
CA GLN A 221 -23.78 1.21 -1.32
C GLN A 221 -23.33 0.95 0.12
N GLN A 222 -22.07 1.20 0.46
CA GLN A 222 -21.58 1.07 1.84
C GLN A 222 -21.58 2.41 2.59
N CYS A 223 -21.05 3.47 2.00
CA CYS A 223 -20.90 4.78 2.67
C CYS A 223 -21.80 5.88 2.12
N GLY A 224 -22.61 5.60 1.09
CA GLY A 224 -23.54 6.58 0.51
C GLY A 224 -22.89 7.63 -0.39
N LEU A 225 -21.57 7.59 -0.59
CA LEU A 225 -20.83 8.55 -1.41
C LEU A 225 -21.32 8.58 -2.86
N ASP A 226 -21.77 9.74 -3.32
CA ASP A 226 -22.12 9.99 -4.72
C ASP A 226 -20.84 10.21 -5.54
N LEU A 227 -20.65 9.38 -6.57
CA LEU A 227 -19.53 9.42 -7.51
C LEU A 227 -19.98 9.63 -8.96
N ALA A 228 -21.16 10.22 -9.20
CA ALA A 228 -21.67 10.48 -10.55
C ALA A 228 -20.72 11.33 -11.42
N GLN A 229 -19.99 12.27 -10.81
CA GLN A 229 -18.94 13.08 -11.46
C GLN A 229 -17.55 12.43 -11.41
N HIS A 230 -17.38 11.35 -10.64
CA HIS A 230 -16.11 10.67 -10.40
C HIS A 230 -16.24 9.16 -10.62
N LYS A 231 -16.92 8.76 -11.70
CA LYS A 231 -17.36 7.38 -11.99
C LYS A 231 -16.25 6.31 -11.94
N ARG A 232 -14.99 6.72 -12.14
CA ARG A 232 -13.81 5.85 -12.07
C ARG A 232 -13.53 5.33 -10.65
N LEU A 233 -13.95 6.07 -9.62
CA LEU A 233 -13.73 5.72 -8.21
C LEU A 233 -14.78 4.74 -7.68
N LEU A 234 -15.77 4.36 -8.49
CA LEU A 234 -16.81 3.41 -8.11
C LEU A 234 -16.57 2.08 -8.82
N HIS A 235 -16.36 1.04 -8.04
CA HIS A 235 -16.13 -0.33 -8.48
C HIS A 235 -17.38 -1.18 -8.22
N VAL A 236 -17.44 -2.37 -8.81
CA VAL A 236 -18.47 -3.38 -8.50
C VAL A 236 -17.81 -4.53 -7.77
N HIS A 237 -18.38 -4.87 -6.62
CA HIS A 237 -17.93 -5.95 -5.75
C HIS A 237 -18.85 -7.18 -5.91
N HIS A 238 -18.24 -8.35 -6.04
CA HIS A 238 -18.93 -9.65 -6.00
C HIS A 238 -19.05 -10.11 -4.55
N ILE A 239 -20.27 -10.07 -4.00
CA ILE A 239 -20.56 -10.31 -2.58
C ILE A 239 -20.14 -11.71 -2.13
N ASN A 240 -20.35 -12.73 -2.97
CA ASN A 240 -19.96 -14.12 -2.68
C ASN A 240 -18.52 -14.48 -3.11
N GLY A 241 -17.75 -13.52 -3.64
CA GLY A 241 -16.39 -13.72 -4.15
C GLY A 241 -16.29 -14.50 -5.48
N VAL A 242 -17.41 -14.99 -6.04
CA VAL A 242 -17.44 -15.74 -7.30
C VAL A 242 -17.50 -14.76 -8.48
N LYS A 243 -16.34 -14.49 -9.09
CA LYS A 243 -16.18 -13.53 -10.21
C LYS A 243 -17.04 -13.82 -11.45
N SER A 244 -17.54 -15.05 -11.62
CA SER A 244 -18.43 -15.43 -12.72
C SER A 244 -19.92 -15.28 -12.42
N ASP A 245 -20.29 -15.09 -11.14
CA ASP A 245 -21.68 -14.92 -10.73
C ASP A 245 -22.09 -13.44 -10.85
N ASN A 246 -22.62 -13.09 -12.02
CA ASN A 246 -23.08 -11.74 -12.34
C ASN A 246 -24.56 -11.51 -11.99
N SER A 247 -25.14 -12.31 -11.09
CA SER A 247 -26.51 -12.07 -10.64
C SER A 247 -26.62 -10.71 -9.95
N ASP A 248 -27.72 -9.99 -10.21
CA ASP A 248 -27.96 -8.66 -9.61
C ASP A 248 -27.93 -8.67 -8.08
N SER A 249 -28.26 -9.80 -7.45
CA SER A 249 -28.19 -10.01 -6.00
C SER A 249 -26.78 -10.19 -5.46
N ASN A 250 -25.81 -10.52 -6.32
CA ASN A 250 -24.42 -10.75 -5.96
C ASN A 250 -23.51 -9.55 -6.25
N LEU A 251 -24.01 -8.52 -6.94
CA LEU A 251 -23.23 -7.37 -7.36
C LEU A 251 -23.65 -6.11 -6.59
N THR A 252 -22.69 -5.46 -5.95
CA THR A 252 -22.93 -4.17 -5.27
C THR A 252 -21.86 -3.15 -5.63
N PRO A 253 -22.22 -1.90 -6.00
CA PRO A 253 -21.23 -0.88 -6.28
C PRO A 253 -20.68 -0.24 -4.99
N LEU A 254 -19.36 -0.22 -4.88
CA LEU A 254 -18.63 0.34 -3.74
C LEU A 254 -17.60 1.37 -4.24
N CYS A 255 -17.39 2.47 -3.50
CA CYS A 255 -16.25 3.34 -3.77
C CYS A 255 -14.95 2.55 -3.59
N CYS A 256 -13.88 2.94 -4.27
CA CYS A 256 -12.66 2.16 -4.30
C CYS A 256 -12.03 1.98 -2.90
N ASP A 257 -12.20 2.95 -2.00
CA ASP A 257 -11.81 2.84 -0.58
C ASP A 257 -12.66 1.82 0.21
N CYS A 258 -13.99 1.85 0.08
CA CYS A 258 -14.86 0.85 0.71
C CYS A 258 -14.61 -0.55 0.14
N HIS A 259 -14.31 -0.64 -1.17
CA HIS A 259 -14.07 -1.91 -1.84
C HIS A 259 -12.77 -2.58 -1.38
N ARG A 260 -11.66 -1.84 -1.26
CA ARG A 260 -10.38 -2.41 -0.76
C ARG A 260 -10.48 -2.93 0.68
N LYS A 261 -11.44 -2.40 1.46
CA LYS A 261 -11.71 -2.80 2.85
C LYS A 261 -12.61 -4.03 2.96
N GLN A 262 -13.14 -4.56 1.84
CA GLN A 262 -13.91 -5.82 1.86
C GLN A 262 -13.01 -7.03 2.11
N PRO A 263 -13.52 -8.10 2.74
CA PRO A 263 -12.80 -9.35 2.90
C PRO A 263 -12.26 -9.87 1.56
N ASP A 264 -11.04 -10.42 1.55
CA ASP A 264 -10.36 -10.97 0.37
C ASP A 264 -10.17 -9.98 -0.81
N HIS A 265 -10.36 -8.67 -0.57
CA HIS A 265 -10.10 -7.60 -1.54
C HIS A 265 -8.85 -6.77 -1.17
N GLN A 266 -8.02 -7.32 -0.28
CA GLN A 266 -6.72 -6.81 0.16
C GLN A 266 -5.65 -6.93 -0.93
N HIS A 267 -6.03 -6.81 -2.21
CA HIS A 267 -5.20 -6.85 -3.42
C HIS A 267 -5.48 -5.67 -4.36
N MET A 268 -6.22 -4.67 -3.85
CA MET A 268 -6.69 -3.52 -4.58
C MET A 268 -5.86 -2.30 -4.22
N PHE A 269 -4.97 -1.94 -5.15
CA PHE A 269 -4.16 -0.75 -5.02
C PHE A 269 -4.97 0.51 -5.33
N ILE A 270 -5.05 1.40 -4.36
CA ILE A 270 -5.61 2.74 -4.50
C ILE A 270 -4.48 3.76 -4.35
N LYS A 271 -4.40 4.72 -5.28
CA LYS A 271 -3.40 5.78 -5.23
C LYS A 271 -3.73 6.77 -4.12
N HIS A 272 -2.70 7.39 -3.54
CA HIS A 272 -2.89 8.41 -2.51
C HIS A 272 -3.87 9.51 -2.94
N GLU A 273 -3.72 10.03 -4.15
CA GLU A 273 -4.57 11.07 -4.73
C GLU A 273 -6.05 10.66 -4.81
N GLU A 274 -6.34 9.37 -5.01
CA GLU A 274 -7.70 8.84 -5.05
C GLU A 274 -8.29 8.71 -3.64
N THR A 275 -7.49 8.31 -2.65
CA THR A 275 -7.89 8.32 -1.23
C THR A 275 -8.23 9.74 -0.78
N LYS A 276 -7.35 10.73 -1.07
CA LYS A 276 -7.59 12.14 -0.76
C LYS A 276 -8.87 12.67 -1.41
N LEU A 277 -9.06 12.37 -2.71
CA LEU A 277 -10.28 12.77 -3.41
C LEU A 277 -11.54 12.14 -2.80
N ILE A 278 -11.48 10.89 -2.35
CA ILE A 278 -12.60 10.27 -1.63
C ILE A 278 -12.87 10.98 -0.31
N SER A 279 -11.85 11.28 0.49
CA SER A 279 -11.98 12.01 1.76
C SER A 279 -12.59 13.40 1.54
N HIS A 280 -12.07 14.16 0.58
CA HIS A 280 -12.64 15.45 0.16
C HIS A 280 -14.12 15.35 -0.21
N LEU A 281 -14.49 14.37 -1.04
CA LEU A 281 -15.89 14.20 -1.47
C LEU A 281 -16.80 13.78 -0.31
N ARG A 282 -16.33 12.94 0.61
CA ARG A 282 -17.07 12.58 1.83
C ARG A 282 -17.30 13.81 2.69
N ASN A 283 -16.29 14.66 2.87
CA ASN A 283 -16.43 15.93 3.59
C ASN A 283 -17.46 16.85 2.92
N ALA A 284 -17.32 17.07 1.62
CA ALA A 284 -18.21 17.95 0.86
C ALA A 284 -19.68 17.47 0.86
N GLN A 285 -19.91 16.16 0.96
CA GLN A 285 -21.24 15.55 1.00
C GLN A 285 -21.77 15.31 2.42
N GLY A 286 -21.02 15.71 3.46
CA GLY A 286 -21.44 15.52 4.86
C GLY A 286 -21.44 14.06 5.32
N LEU A 287 -20.61 13.20 4.71
CA LEU A 287 -20.48 11.77 4.99
C LEU A 287 -19.30 11.45 5.92
N ASN A 288 -18.48 12.43 6.30
CA ASN A 288 -17.43 12.28 7.31
C ASN A 288 -18.00 12.42 8.73
N VAL A 289 -18.93 11.54 9.07
CA VAL A 289 -19.57 11.49 10.39
C VAL A 289 -18.92 10.38 11.19
N LYS A 290 -18.54 10.69 12.43
CA LYS A 290 -17.93 9.75 13.38
C LYS A 290 -18.61 9.87 14.74
N GLU A 291 -19.16 8.76 15.19
CA GLU A 291 -19.77 8.59 16.51
C GLU A 291 -18.92 7.68 17.40
N ASN A 292 -18.13 6.80 16.78
CA ASN A 292 -17.30 5.83 17.46
C ASN A 292 -16.00 5.54 16.66
N TRP A 293 -15.12 4.70 17.22
CA TRP A 293 -13.85 4.36 16.57
C TRP A 293 -14.01 3.53 15.29
N GLN A 294 -15.06 2.72 15.16
CA GLN A 294 -15.33 1.95 13.94
C GLN A 294 -15.52 2.89 12.74
N ASP A 295 -16.23 4.00 12.92
CA ASP A 295 -16.41 4.99 11.87
C ASP A 295 -15.07 5.60 11.43
N VAL A 296 -14.14 5.80 12.38
CA VAL A 296 -12.78 6.27 12.08
C VAL A 296 -12.01 5.23 11.26
N TYR A 297 -12.10 3.93 11.57
CA TYR A 297 -11.48 2.88 10.73
C TYR A 297 -12.08 2.83 9.32
N ASP A 298 -13.40 2.98 9.21
CA ASP A 298 -14.13 2.90 7.94
C ASP A 298 -13.79 4.08 7.03
N LEU A 299 -13.51 5.25 7.60
CA LEU A 299 -13.15 6.45 6.86
C LEU A 299 -11.65 6.53 6.55
N ALA A 300 -10.79 6.18 7.52
CA ALA A 300 -9.34 6.37 7.41
C ALA A 300 -8.69 5.38 6.45
N ASP A 301 -7.52 5.78 5.94
CA ASP A 301 -6.67 4.91 5.13
C ASP A 301 -6.18 3.69 5.97
N PRO A 302 -6.26 2.46 5.42
CA PRO A 302 -5.80 1.25 6.09
C PRO A 302 -4.36 1.32 6.59
N GLY A 303 -3.48 2.09 5.93
CA GLY A 303 -2.10 2.28 6.37
C GLY A 303 -2.00 2.96 7.74
N ILE A 304 -3.01 3.71 8.18
CA ILE A 304 -3.04 4.37 9.48
C ILE A 304 -3.78 3.54 10.56
N HIS A 305 -4.39 2.40 10.22
CA HIS A 305 -5.10 1.55 11.18
C HIS A 305 -4.22 1.13 12.37
N GLY A 306 -2.94 0.87 12.13
CA GLY A 306 -1.99 0.56 13.21
C GLY A 306 -1.84 1.68 14.25
N VAL A 307 -2.04 2.95 13.87
CA VAL A 307 -2.05 4.08 14.80
C VAL A 307 -3.38 4.17 15.55
N ILE A 308 -4.49 4.01 14.83
CA ILE A 308 -5.86 4.03 15.38
C ILE A 308 -5.99 2.96 16.48
N ASP A 309 -5.50 1.74 16.20
CA ASP A 309 -5.45 0.61 17.12
C ASP A 309 -4.85 0.96 18.49
N LEU A 310 -3.82 1.81 18.50
CA LEU A 310 -3.16 2.23 19.72
C LEU A 310 -3.92 3.39 20.38
N LEU A 311 -4.28 4.41 19.61
CA LEU A 311 -4.99 5.60 20.11
C LEU A 311 -6.33 5.25 20.76
N GLU A 312 -7.07 4.30 20.20
CA GLU A 312 -8.34 3.79 20.75
C GLU A 312 -8.19 3.33 22.22
N LYS A 313 -7.05 2.69 22.55
CA LYS A 313 -6.76 2.21 23.91
C LYS A 313 -6.42 3.31 24.90
N TYR A 314 -5.98 4.47 24.40
CA TYR A 314 -5.66 5.63 25.24
C TYR A 314 -6.90 6.48 25.56
N HIS A 315 -8.07 6.13 25.02
CA HIS A 315 -9.34 6.84 25.23
C HIS A 315 -9.24 8.34 24.92
N VAL A 316 -8.49 8.69 23.87
CA VAL A 316 -8.46 10.06 23.34
C VAL A 316 -9.75 10.38 22.59
N SER A 317 -10.04 11.66 22.36
CA SER A 317 -11.16 12.09 21.52
C SER A 317 -11.01 11.55 20.10
N LEU A 318 -12.12 11.29 19.40
CA LEU A 318 -12.10 10.85 18.00
C LEU A 318 -11.43 11.91 17.10
N PRO A 319 -10.49 11.54 16.22
CA PRO A 319 -9.90 12.45 15.25
C PRO A 319 -10.85 12.76 14.09
N GLU A 320 -10.75 13.97 13.52
CA GLU A 320 -11.17 14.24 12.14
C GLU A 320 -10.34 13.39 11.17
N VAL A 321 -10.98 12.81 10.16
CA VAL A 321 -10.31 12.01 9.12
C VAL A 321 -10.21 12.82 7.83
N GLY A 322 -9.02 12.97 7.25
CA GLY A 322 -8.83 13.74 6.02
C GLY A 322 -9.15 15.24 6.21
N GLU A 323 -8.58 15.85 7.26
CA GLU A 323 -8.77 17.27 7.58
C GLU A 323 -7.94 18.15 6.64
N GLU A 324 -8.61 19.03 5.89
CA GLU A 324 -7.97 19.97 4.98
C GLU A 324 -7.50 21.23 5.70
N ILE A 325 -6.19 21.50 5.64
CA ILE A 325 -5.60 22.69 6.24
C ILE A 325 -5.48 23.78 5.18
N GLN A 326 -6.11 24.91 5.47
CA GLN A 326 -6.11 26.08 4.59
C GLN A 326 -5.14 27.16 5.08
N ASN A 327 -4.49 27.83 4.12
CA ASN A 327 -3.70 29.04 4.38
C ASN A 327 -4.58 30.30 4.48
N GLU A 328 -3.97 31.46 4.71
CA GLU A 328 -4.68 32.75 4.80
C GLU A 328 -5.47 33.12 3.54
N LYS A 329 -5.11 32.57 2.38
CA LYS A 329 -5.79 32.76 1.10
C LYS A 329 -6.92 31.77 0.86
N LYS A 330 -7.23 30.90 1.84
CA LYS A 330 -8.20 29.79 1.74
C LYS A 330 -7.81 28.71 0.72
N GLU A 331 -6.54 28.60 0.40
CA GLU A 331 -6.02 27.50 -0.42
C GLU A 331 -5.70 26.32 0.50
N VAL A 332 -6.13 25.11 0.11
CA VAL A 332 -5.76 23.87 0.82
C VAL A 332 -4.28 23.59 0.57
N VAL A 333 -3.48 23.58 1.63
CA VAL A 333 -2.02 23.39 1.57
C VAL A 333 -1.55 22.05 2.13
N ALA A 334 -2.42 21.35 2.88
CA ALA A 334 -2.14 20.03 3.44
C ALA A 334 -3.46 19.31 3.73
N GLU A 335 -3.45 17.98 3.68
CA GLU A 335 -4.51 17.12 4.20
C GLU A 335 -3.93 16.22 5.29
N LEU A 336 -4.51 16.27 6.48
CA LEU A 336 -4.10 15.44 7.61
C LEU A 336 -5.01 14.22 7.67
N GLU A 337 -4.42 13.03 7.55
CA GLU A 337 -5.16 11.77 7.56
C GLU A 337 -5.94 11.58 8.87
N LEU A 338 -5.33 11.94 10.01
CA LEU A 338 -6.02 12.08 11.29
C LEU A 338 -5.69 13.43 11.92
N ALA A 339 -6.69 14.16 12.42
CA ALA A 339 -6.49 15.48 13.00
C ALA A 339 -7.33 15.72 14.26
N TRP A 340 -6.79 16.55 15.15
CA TRP A 340 -7.49 17.11 16.30
C TRP A 340 -7.41 18.64 16.23
N PRO A 341 -8.32 19.29 15.47
CA PRO A 341 -8.22 20.72 15.16
C PRO A 341 -8.10 21.63 16.39
N LEU A 342 -8.85 21.33 17.45
CA LEU A 342 -8.81 22.10 18.71
C LEU A 342 -7.43 22.07 19.38
N LYS A 343 -6.67 20.98 19.22
CA LYS A 343 -5.33 20.80 19.77
C LYS A 343 -4.23 21.18 18.76
N LYS A 344 -4.58 21.43 17.49
CA LYS A 344 -3.65 21.55 16.36
C LYS A 344 -2.63 20.41 16.31
N VAL A 345 -3.09 19.19 16.52
CA VAL A 345 -2.29 17.96 16.40
C VAL A 345 -2.83 17.16 15.23
N GLY A 346 -1.96 16.58 14.41
CA GLY A 346 -2.42 15.69 13.36
C GLY A 346 -1.35 14.73 12.85
N ILE A 347 -1.77 13.84 11.98
CA ILE A 347 -0.96 12.80 11.36
C ILE A 347 -1.04 12.97 9.86
N ALA A 348 0.12 13.09 9.22
CA ALA A 348 0.24 13.20 7.78
C ALA A 348 0.94 11.96 7.21
N ILE A 349 0.49 11.52 6.04
CA ILE A 349 1.16 10.48 5.25
C ILE A 349 2.35 11.12 4.51
N ASP A 350 2.10 12.24 3.84
CA ASP A 350 3.10 12.93 3.01
C ASP A 350 3.89 14.00 3.78
N LYS A 351 5.22 13.91 3.69
CA LYS A 351 6.15 14.84 4.34
C LYS A 351 6.01 16.30 3.88
N PRO A 352 5.81 16.62 2.59
CA PRO A 352 5.57 18.01 2.17
C PRO A 352 4.36 18.63 2.87
N GLU A 353 3.26 17.87 2.99
CA GLU A 353 2.04 18.35 3.65
C GLU A 353 2.24 18.53 5.15
N ALA A 354 2.99 17.62 5.78
CA ALA A 354 3.39 17.77 7.17
C ALA A 354 4.16 19.09 7.42
N ILE A 355 5.04 19.47 6.49
CA ILE A 355 5.81 20.72 6.57
C ILE A 355 4.88 21.93 6.45
N GLU A 356 3.96 21.94 5.48
CA GLU A 356 3.02 23.07 5.30
C GLU A 356 2.07 23.23 6.49
N ALA A 357 1.50 22.14 7.00
CA ALA A 357 0.67 22.18 8.21
C ALA A 357 1.47 22.68 9.43
N THR A 358 2.74 22.25 9.57
CA THR A 358 3.61 22.71 10.66
C THR A 358 3.88 24.22 10.60
N LYS A 359 4.05 24.80 9.41
CA LYS A 359 4.18 26.26 9.23
C LYS A 359 2.95 27.02 9.72
N LEU A 360 1.77 26.39 9.69
CA LEU A 360 0.51 26.94 10.20
C LEU A 360 0.27 26.65 11.70
N GLY A 361 1.31 26.18 12.39
CA GLY A 361 1.31 25.94 13.83
C GLY A 361 0.72 24.59 14.25
N TRP A 362 0.61 23.63 13.32
CA TRP A 362 0.24 22.26 13.66
C TRP A 362 1.43 21.46 14.18
N LYS A 363 1.21 20.65 15.19
CA LYS A 363 2.13 19.58 15.59
C LYS A 363 1.79 18.33 14.79
N VAL A 364 2.56 18.09 13.74
CA VAL A 364 2.31 16.97 12.81
C VAL A 364 3.24 15.80 13.08
N TYR A 365 2.67 14.60 13.10
CA TYR A 365 3.38 13.34 13.21
C TYR A 365 3.31 12.60 11.85
N SER A 366 4.38 11.90 11.46
CA SER A 366 4.25 10.83 10.47
C SER A 366 3.73 9.57 11.15
N MET A 367 3.26 8.58 10.39
CA MET A 367 2.85 7.28 10.93
C MET A 367 3.93 6.69 11.86
N ARG A 368 5.18 6.68 11.41
CA ARG A 368 6.33 6.18 12.19
C ARG A 368 6.48 6.88 13.54
N HIS A 369 6.41 8.22 13.54
CA HIS A 369 6.56 9.00 14.76
C HIS A 369 5.35 8.84 15.68
N ALA A 370 4.13 8.76 15.13
CA ALA A 370 2.93 8.48 15.90
C ALA A 370 3.00 7.13 16.62
N LEU A 371 3.47 6.07 15.94
CA LEU A 371 3.62 4.74 16.53
C LEU A 371 4.74 4.67 17.57
N SER A 372 5.91 5.22 17.26
CA SER A 372 7.07 5.18 18.17
C SER A 372 6.95 6.11 19.38
N GLN A 373 6.12 7.15 19.31
CA GLN A 373 5.91 8.14 20.37
C GLN A 373 4.45 8.19 20.85
N ILE A 374 3.76 7.05 20.79
CA ILE A 374 2.32 6.98 21.02
C ILE A 374 1.88 7.54 22.38
N ASP A 375 2.66 7.32 23.44
CA ASP A 375 2.39 7.89 24.77
C ASP A 375 2.42 9.43 24.77
N GLN A 376 3.40 10.02 24.07
CA GLN A 376 3.53 11.48 23.96
C GLN A 376 2.42 12.07 23.10
N LEU A 377 2.09 11.39 21.99
CA LEU A 377 0.96 11.77 21.14
C LEU A 377 -0.34 11.74 21.96
N ALA A 378 -0.66 10.61 22.59
CA ALA A 378 -1.85 10.46 23.41
C ALA A 378 -1.92 11.48 24.56
N SER A 379 -0.80 11.80 25.21
CA SER A 379 -0.74 12.84 26.23
C SER A 379 -1.02 14.24 25.70
N SER A 380 -0.71 14.54 24.43
CA SER A 380 -1.03 15.83 23.81
C SER A 380 -2.49 15.97 23.37
N LEU A 381 -3.22 14.85 23.30
CA LEU A 381 -4.61 14.78 22.84
C LEU A 381 -5.62 14.81 23.98
N ARG A 382 -5.22 14.33 25.17
CA ARG A 382 -5.97 14.57 26.42
C ARG A 382 -5.90 16.07 26.76
#